data_AF-A0AA39X3X7-F1
#
_entry.id   AF-A0AA39X3X7-F1
#
_cell.length_a   1.000
_cell.length_b   1.000
_cell.length_c   1.000
_cell.angle_alpha   90.00
_cell.angle_beta   90.00
_cell.angle_gamma   90.00
#
_symmetry.space_group_name_H-M   'P 1'
#
loop_
_entity.id
_entity.type
_entity.pdbx_description
1 polymer ?
#
loop_
_entity_poly.entity_id
_entity_poly.type
_entity_poly.pdbx_seq_one_letter_code
_entity_poly.pdbx_strand_id
1 'polypeptide(L)'
;MVNRILFWAGFGVLTRAWQLGIEMRPFLNRRDLLGFPLFGAVGASFGYWLEGVDKRQTAVLAERKQILLEKRARRAQQEAEAEAVAA
;
A
#
# COMPACT_ATOMS: atom_id res chain seq x y z
N MET A 1 -4.64 4.31 4.74
CA MET A 1 -5.20 2.95 4.88
C MET A 1 -6.56 2.87 4.18
N VAL A 2 -7.60 3.54 4.70
CA VAL A 2 -8.95 3.57 4.08
C VAL A 2 -8.95 4.06 2.62
N ASN A 3 -8.13 5.07 2.28
CA ASN A 3 -8.09 5.60 0.91
C ASN A 3 -7.68 4.57 -0.15
N ARG A 4 -6.78 3.64 0.18
CA ARG A 4 -6.31 2.63 -0.79
C ARG A 4 -7.39 1.56 -1.03
N ILE A 5 -8.04 1.10 0.03
CA ILE A 5 -9.16 0.15 -0.07
C ILE A 5 -10.33 0.79 -0.81
N LEU A 6 -10.70 2.04 -0.48
CA LEU A 6 -11.75 2.77 -1.18
C LEU A 6 -11.44 2.98 -2.66
N PHE A 7 -10.20 3.35 -2.99
CA PHE A 7 -9.77 3.51 -4.37
C PHE A 7 -9.92 2.20 -5.16
N TRP A 8 -9.41 1.09 -4.62
CA TRP A 8 -9.48 -0.20 -5.32
C TRP A 8 -10.89 -0.78 -5.36
N ALA A 9 -11.71 -0.53 -4.34
CA ALA A 9 -13.14 -0.87 -4.37
C ALA A 9 -13.88 -0.08 -5.45
N GLY A 10 -13.68 1.24 -5.50
CA GLY A 10 -14.23 2.11 -6.54
C GLY A 10 -13.74 1.72 -7.93
N PHE A 11 -12.48 1.34 -8.06
CA PHE A 11 -11.91 0.83 -9.30
C PHE A 11 -12.61 -0.47 -9.76
N GLY A 12 -12.88 -1.41 -8.85
CA GLY A 12 -13.65 -2.62 -9.17
C GLY A 12 -15.05 -2.28 -9.68
N VAL A 13 -15.77 -1.39 -8.99
CA VAL A 13 -17.09 -0.90 -9.40
C VAL A 13 -17.04 -0.23 -10.78
N LEU A 14 -16.05 0.63 -11.03
CA LEU A 14 -15.83 1.28 -12.31
C LEU A 14 -15.50 0.27 -13.41
N THR A 15 -14.72 -0.76 -13.12
CA THR A 15 -14.41 -1.83 -14.07
C THR A 15 -15.69 -2.59 -14.46
N ARG A 16 -16.59 -2.84 -13.51
CA ARG A 16 -17.91 -3.43 -13.81
C ARG A 16 -18.77 -2.51 -14.68
N ALA A 17 -18.77 -1.21 -14.41
CA ALA A 17 -19.44 -0.24 -15.27
C ALA A 17 -18.83 -0.23 -16.68
N TRP A 18 -17.51 -0.28 -16.79
CA TRP A 18 -16.80 -0.33 -18.08
C TRP A 18 -17.16 -1.60 -18.88
N GLN A 19 -17.21 -2.76 -18.22
CA GLN A 19 -17.64 -4.01 -18.84
C GLN A 19 -19.06 -3.89 -19.43
N LEU A 20 -20.01 -3.37 -18.66
CA LEU A 20 -21.40 -3.17 -19.11
C LEU A 20 -21.50 -2.18 -20.27
N GLY A 21 -20.63 -1.16 -20.28
CA GLY A 21 -20.51 -0.21 -21.38
C GLY A 21 -20.08 -0.89 -22.68
N ILE A 22 -19.13 -1.82 -22.62
CA ILE A 22 -18.69 -2.61 -23.78
C ILE A 22 -19.79 -3.58 -24.24
N GLU A 23 -20.48 -4.24 -23.31
CA GLU A 23 -21.59 -5.17 -23.61
C GLU A 23 -22.88 -4.45 -24.08
N MET A 24 -22.88 -3.11 -24.12
CA MET A 24 -24.06 -2.27 -24.39
C MET A 24 -25.29 -2.66 -23.54
N ARG A 25 -25.06 -3.17 -22.34
CA ARG A 25 -26.12 -3.56 -21.41
C ARG A 25 -26.50 -2.39 -20.50
N PRO A 26 -27.80 -2.23 -20.18
CA PRO A 26 -28.24 -1.18 -19.28
C PRO A 26 -27.64 -1.36 -17.88
N PHE A 27 -27.02 -0.31 -17.34
CA PHE A 27 -26.28 -0.34 -16.06
C PHE A 27 -27.14 -0.72 -14.84
N LEU A 28 -28.44 -0.46 -14.88
CA LEU A 28 -29.35 -0.54 -13.73
C LEU A 28 -30.35 -1.71 -13.82
N ASN A 29 -29.97 -2.81 -14.46
CA ASN A 29 -30.82 -4.00 -14.50
C ASN A 29 -30.79 -4.74 -13.15
N ARG A 30 -31.95 -5.19 -12.63
CA ARG A 30 -32.07 -5.79 -11.28
C ARG A 30 -31.14 -6.99 -11.04
N ARG A 31 -30.79 -7.75 -12.09
CA ARG A 31 -29.84 -8.86 -12.03
C ARG A 31 -28.37 -8.42 -11.97
N ASP A 32 -28.05 -7.28 -12.59
CA ASP A 32 -26.68 -6.78 -12.72
C ASP A 32 -26.25 -5.91 -11.52
N LEU A 33 -27.21 -5.44 -10.72
CA LEU A 33 -26.95 -4.63 -9.52
C LEU A 33 -26.07 -5.34 -8.48
N LEU A 34 -26.15 -6.68 -8.38
CA LEU A 34 -25.28 -7.47 -7.49
C LEU A 34 -23.83 -7.58 -8.01
N GLY A 35 -23.60 -7.31 -9.30
CA GLY A 35 -22.26 -7.29 -9.87
C GLY A 35 -21.40 -6.15 -9.32
N PHE A 36 -21.98 -4.97 -9.06
CA PHE A 36 -21.24 -3.83 -8.52
C PHE A 36 -20.63 -4.08 -7.13
N PRO A 37 -21.38 -4.55 -6.11
CA PRO A 37 -20.79 -4.87 -4.81
C PRO A 37 -19.83 -6.05 -4.89
N LEU A 38 -20.04 -7.03 -5.79
CA LEU A 38 -19.10 -8.13 -5.97
C LEU A 38 -17.75 -7.63 -6.50
N PHE A 39 -17.74 -6.86 -7.58
CA PHE A 39 -16.51 -6.28 -8.13
C PHE A 39 -15.88 -5.28 -7.17
N GLY A 40 -16.68 -4.51 -6.44
CA GLY A 40 -16.21 -3.65 -5.35
C GLY A 40 -15.53 -4.44 -4.23
N ALA A 41 -16.07 -5.59 -3.83
CA ALA A 41 -15.48 -6.46 -2.82
C ALA A 41 -14.16 -7.10 -3.28
N VAL A 42 -14.09 -7.53 -4.55
CA VAL A 42 -12.85 -8.04 -5.15
C VAL A 42 -11.79 -6.94 -5.18
N GLY A 43 -12.15 -5.75 -5.64
CA GLY A 43 -11.27 -4.58 -5.64
C GLY A 43 -10.79 -4.21 -4.22
N ALA A 44 -11.71 -4.16 -3.25
CA ALA A 44 -11.36 -3.89 -1.84
C ALA A 44 -10.38 -4.92 -1.28
N SER A 45 -10.61 -6.20 -1.57
CA SER A 45 -9.73 -7.31 -1.15
C SER A 45 -8.33 -7.17 -1.75
N PHE A 46 -8.25 -6.79 -3.02
CA PHE A 46 -6.97 -6.50 -3.67
C PHE A 46 -6.27 -5.28 -3.05
N GLY A 47 -7.01 -4.21 -2.75
CA GLY A 47 -6.48 -3.04 -2.07
C GLY A 47 -5.92 -3.35 -0.68
N TYR A 48 -6.60 -4.22 0.08
CA TYR A 48 -6.14 -4.70 1.37
C TYR A 48 -4.85 -5.52 1.26
N TRP A 49 -4.75 -6.41 0.27
CA TRP A 49 -3.54 -7.17 0.01
C TRP A 49 -2.34 -6.27 -0.34
N LEU A 50 -2.54 -5.28 -1.22
CA LEU A 50 -1.51 -4.30 -1.57
C LEU A 50 -1.02 -3.50 -0.38
N GLU A 51 -1.91 -3.15 0.56
CA GLU A 51 -1.52 -2.50 1.81
C GLU A 51 -0.60 -3.40 2.65
N GLY A 52 -0.87 -4.71 2.70
CA GLY A 52 0.01 -5.68 3.35
C GLY A 52 1.40 -5.74 2.72
N VAL A 53 1.49 -5.70 1.39
CA VAL A 53 2.76 -5.66 0.65
C VAL A 53 3.55 -4.39 0.98
N ASP A 54 2.89 -3.23 0.94
CA ASP A 54 3.51 -1.92 1.20
C ASP A 54 4.07 -1.82 2.64
N LYS A 55 3.32 -2.33 3.61
CA LYS A 55 3.77 -2.41 5.01
C LYS A 55 5.03 -3.24 5.17
N ARG A 56 5.12 -4.39 4.49
CA ARG A 56 6.31 -5.26 4.53
C ARG A 56 7.53 -4.56 3.94
N GLN A 57 7.37 -3.88 2.80
CA GLN A 57 8.48 -3.15 2.16
C GLN A 57 8.96 -1.99 3.05
N THR A 58 8.02 -1.20 3.57
CA THR A 58 8.32 -0.06 4.44
C THR A 58 9.01 -0.52 5.73
N ALA A 59 8.59 -1.65 6.31
CA ALA A 59 9.22 -2.21 7.50
C ALA A 59 10.69 -2.58 7.26
N VAL A 60 10.99 -3.26 6.14
CA VAL A 60 12.37 -3.63 5.78
C VAL A 60 13.24 -2.39 5.55
N LEU A 61 12.70 -1.37 4.88
CA LEU A 61 13.39 -0.09 4.67
C LEU A 61 13.68 0.62 5.99
N ALA A 62 12.71 0.63 6.92
CA ALA A 62 12.85 1.25 8.23
C ALA A 62 13.92 0.53 9.08
N GLU A 63 13.92 -0.80 9.08
CA GLU A 63 14.92 -1.62 9.79
C GLU A 63 16.33 -1.34 9.27
N ARG A 64 16.53 -1.37 7.94
CA ARG A 64 17.83 -1.06 7.34
C ARG A 64 18.30 0.35 7.68
N LYS A 65 17.38 1.32 7.68
CA LYS A 65 17.68 2.71 8.06
C LYS A 65 18.15 2.78 9.51
N GLN A 66 17.51 2.08 10.44
CA GLN A 66 17.92 2.03 11.85
C GLN A 66 19.34 1.45 12.00
N ILE A 67 19.62 0.32 11.35
CA ILE A 67 20.96 -0.30 11.38
C ILE A 67 22.03 0.68 10.87
N LEU A 68 21.75 1.42 9.79
CA LEU A 68 22.70 2.40 9.25
C LEU A 68 22.90 3.59 10.19
N LEU A 69 21.84 4.07 10.85
CA LEU A 69 21.94 5.15 11.83
C LEU A 69 22.74 4.73 13.06
N GLU A 70 22.51 3.53 13.58
CA GLU A 70 23.30 2.98 14.70
C GLU A 70 24.78 2.81 14.35
N LYS A 71 25.09 2.38 13.13
CA LYS A 71 26.49 2.29 12.66
C LYS A 71 27.14 3.67 12.59
N ARG A 72 26.41 4.69 12.14
CA ARG A 72 26.90 6.07 12.11
C ARG A 72 27.08 6.64 13.51
N ALA A 73 26.15 6.39 14.42
CA ALA A 73 26.25 6.81 15.82
C ALA A 73 27.48 6.18 16.50
N ARG A 74 27.72 4.88 16.28
CA ARG A 74 28.92 4.20 16.80
C ARG A 74 30.23 4.78 16.27
N ARG A 75 30.29 5.10 14.96
CA ARG A 75 31.48 5.77 14.39
C ARG A 75 31.70 7.16 14.99
N ALA A 76 30.64 7.96 15.12
CA ALA A 76 30.74 9.28 15.73
C ALA A 76 31.22 9.22 17.20
N GLN A 77 30.78 8.21 17.97
CA GLN A 77 31.27 7.99 19.34
C GLN A 77 32.76 7.62 19.35
N GLN A 78 33.19 6.71 18.47
CA GLN A 78 34.60 6.31 18.37
C GLN A 78 35.51 7.47 17.93
N GLU A 79 35.05 8.30 16.99
CA GLU A 79 35.77 9.51 16.56
C GLU A 79 35.87 10.52 17.70
N ALA A 80 34.80 10.77 18.45
CA ALA A 80 34.81 11.67 19.61
C ALA A 80 35.73 11.16 20.75
N GLU A 81 35.73 9.85 21.02
CA GLU A 81 36.65 9.24 21.99
C GLU A 81 38.11 9.34 21.54
N ALA A 82 38.40 9.14 20.25
CA ALA A 82 39.75 9.27 19.70
C ALA A 82 40.25 10.72 19.76
N GLU A 83 39.39 11.70 19.48
CA GLU A 83 39.71 13.12 19.64
C GLU A 83 39.94 13.50 21.12
N ALA A 84 39.15 12.95 22.04
CA ALA A 84 39.32 13.18 23.48
C ALA A 84 40.60 12.56 24.07
N VAL A 85 41.09 11.46 23.48
CA VAL A 85 42.36 10.82 23.90
C VAL A 85 43.58 11.51 23.27
N ALA A 86 43.41 12.19 22.14
CA ALA A 86 44.47 12.91 21.45
C ALA A 86 44.70 14.36 21.94
N ALA A 87 43.78 14.90 22.74
CA ALA A 87 43.85 16.22 23.39
C ALA A 87 44.42 16.14 24.81
#